data_AF-A0A257JJF7-F1
#
_entry.id   AF-A0A257JJF7-F1
#
_cell.length_a   1.000
_cell.length_b   1.000
_cell.length_c   1.000
_cell.angle_alpha   90.00
_cell.angle_beta   90.00
_cell.angle_gamma   90.00
#
_symmetry.space_group_name_H-M   'P 1'
#
loop_
_entity.id
_entity.type
_entity.pdbx_description
1 polymer ?
#
loop_
_entity_poly.entity_id
_entity_poly.type
_entity_poly.pdbx_seq_one_letter_code
_entity_poly.pdbx_strand_id
1 'polypeptide(L)'
;QGGDLDFFGRGAMVKPFEDTAFGMKVGDISNVVESEFGFHVIKLEAIKGGDKKPLEAVRAEIEDALRQQLATKKWAEAAEQFTNTVYEQSDSLQPAIDKLKLEKRSATVRRTPQPGTSGVLASAKLLDAVFGSDAIKNKRNTDAVEVGPNQLASARIVQHQPARTLPLTEVREAVRRQLVATQAEALARKEGEARLAQLKPDANGGHLGAAITVSRAQPDNQQRVALDAILAADARKLPAVVGVAVPGQGFLVARINKVLPRETKPEEDKALRGQYAQAWARAESDAYYQALTARFKVDKRVDPVAAAAAAS
;
A
#
# COMPACT_ATOMS: atom_id res chain seq x y z
N GLN A 1 -40.14 41.27 15.26
CA GLN A 1 -38.83 41.73 14.76
C GLN A 1 -38.93 43.24 14.61
N GLY A 2 -38.20 44.01 15.42
CA GLY A 2 -38.36 45.46 15.56
C GLY A 2 -37.76 46.28 14.40
N GLY A 3 -37.96 45.85 13.14
CA GLY A 3 -37.40 46.51 11.97
C GLY A 3 -35.91 46.25 11.72
N ASP A 4 -35.31 45.26 12.38
CA ASP A 4 -33.94 44.81 12.12
C ASP A 4 -33.84 44.09 10.76
N LEU A 5 -32.84 44.47 9.97
CA LEU A 5 -32.63 44.01 8.59
C LEU A 5 -31.43 43.06 8.44
N ASP A 6 -30.77 42.68 9.55
CA ASP A 6 -29.50 41.94 9.55
C ASP A 6 -28.39 42.68 8.74
N PHE A 7 -27.20 42.08 8.66
CA PHE A 7 -26.12 42.63 7.83
C PHE A 7 -26.42 42.44 6.34
N PHE A 8 -26.39 43.53 5.58
CA PHE A 8 -26.54 43.51 4.12
C PHE A 8 -25.33 44.14 3.41
N GLY A 9 -25.07 43.69 2.18
CA GLY A 9 -24.04 44.24 1.29
C GLY A 9 -24.60 45.25 0.28
N ARG A 10 -23.72 45.91 -0.48
CA ARG A 10 -24.15 46.74 -1.63
C ARG A 10 -24.88 45.89 -2.66
N GLY A 11 -25.94 46.44 -3.26
CA GLY A 11 -26.86 45.79 -4.20
C GLY A 11 -28.03 45.04 -3.56
N ALA A 12 -28.11 44.97 -2.22
CA ALA A 12 -29.17 44.24 -1.52
C ALA A 12 -30.41 45.10 -1.21
N MET A 13 -30.28 46.43 -1.25
CA MET A 13 -31.34 47.38 -0.93
C MET A 13 -31.56 48.36 -2.09
N VAL A 14 -32.71 49.03 -2.11
CA VAL A 14 -32.97 50.09 -3.09
C VAL A 14 -31.96 51.23 -2.97
N LYS A 15 -31.61 51.81 -4.12
CA LYS A 15 -30.53 52.80 -4.23
C LYS A 15 -30.61 53.94 -3.20
N PRO A 16 -31.75 54.60 -2.97
CA PRO A 16 -31.83 55.69 -1.99
C PRO A 16 -31.59 55.22 -0.54
N PHE A 17 -32.08 54.03 -0.20
CA PHE A 17 -31.87 53.42 1.11
C PHE A 17 -30.41 53.04 1.31
N GLU A 18 -29.83 52.36 0.32
CA GLU A 18 -28.44 51.92 0.34
C GLU A 18 -27.47 53.10 0.43
N ASP A 19 -27.62 54.10 -0.45
CA ASP A 19 -26.73 55.25 -0.50
C ASP A 19 -26.76 56.03 0.84
N THR A 20 -27.93 56.09 1.48
CA THR A 20 -28.07 56.68 2.82
C THR A 20 -27.41 55.81 3.89
N ALA A 21 -27.72 54.51 3.95
CA ALA A 21 -27.20 53.60 4.98
C ALA A 21 -25.66 53.47 4.94
N PHE A 22 -25.05 53.45 3.75
CA PHE A 22 -23.60 53.40 3.59
C PHE A 22 -22.88 54.75 3.80
N GLY A 23 -23.62 55.87 3.85
CA GLY A 23 -23.10 57.20 4.17
C GLY A 23 -23.18 57.58 5.65
N MET A 24 -23.92 56.81 6.45
CA MET A 24 -24.13 57.04 7.89
C MET A 24 -22.99 56.48 8.75
N LYS A 25 -22.84 57.00 9.97
CA LYS A 25 -21.97 56.44 11.00
C LYS A 25 -22.76 55.52 11.92
N VAL A 26 -22.06 54.55 12.53
CA VAL A 26 -22.68 53.64 13.51
C VAL A 26 -23.31 54.46 14.65
N GLY A 27 -24.58 54.19 14.93
CA GLY A 27 -25.39 54.91 15.90
C GLY A 27 -26.24 56.03 15.32
N ASP A 28 -26.01 56.44 14.06
CA ASP A 28 -26.79 57.51 13.43
C ASP A 28 -28.21 57.03 13.07
N ILE A 29 -29.14 57.98 13.09
CA ILE A 29 -30.50 57.85 12.55
C ILE A 29 -30.61 58.79 11.35
N SER A 30 -31.08 58.28 10.21
CA SER A 30 -31.22 59.07 8.99
C SER A 30 -32.38 60.06 9.09
N ASN A 31 -32.34 61.08 8.24
CA ASN A 31 -33.56 61.79 7.85
C ASN A 31 -34.49 60.84 7.09
N VAL A 32 -35.73 61.29 6.83
CA VAL A 32 -36.68 60.51 6.04
C VAL A 32 -36.13 60.30 4.63
N VAL A 33 -35.93 59.04 4.25
CA VAL A 33 -35.46 58.61 2.93
C VAL A 33 -36.66 58.18 2.11
N GLU A 34 -36.89 58.83 0.98
CA GLU A 34 -37.91 58.42 0.02
C GLU A 34 -37.36 57.34 -0.92
N SER A 35 -38.12 56.27 -1.09
CA SER A 35 -37.87 55.22 -2.07
C SER A 35 -39.16 54.87 -2.81
N GLU A 36 -39.05 54.02 -3.85
CA GLU A 36 -40.21 53.50 -4.59
C GLU A 36 -41.17 52.70 -3.69
N PHE A 37 -40.74 52.32 -2.48
CA PHE A 37 -41.54 51.60 -1.48
C PHE A 37 -42.06 52.50 -0.34
N GLY A 38 -41.94 53.83 -0.49
CA GLY A 38 -42.41 54.82 0.46
C GLY A 38 -41.29 55.50 1.24
N PHE A 39 -41.60 55.91 2.47
CA PHE A 39 -40.68 56.68 3.31
C PHE A 39 -40.04 55.79 4.39
N HIS A 40 -38.72 55.89 4.53
CA HIS A 40 -37.92 55.08 5.45
C HIS A 40 -37.15 55.94 6.43
N VAL A 41 -37.01 55.47 7.66
CA VAL A 41 -36.07 56.00 8.65
C VAL A 41 -35.11 54.88 9.00
N ILE A 42 -33.82 55.13 8.83
CA ILE A 42 -32.77 54.13 8.95
C ILE A 42 -32.00 54.42 10.23
N LYS A 43 -31.69 53.39 11.02
CA LYS A 43 -30.74 53.47 12.12
C LYS A 43 -29.59 52.50 11.85
N LEU A 44 -28.36 52.99 11.82
CA LEU A 44 -27.20 52.13 11.57
C LEU A 44 -26.69 51.53 12.88
N GLU A 45 -27.03 50.26 13.15
CA GLU A 45 -26.67 49.57 14.41
C GLU A 45 -25.19 49.16 14.47
N ALA A 46 -24.66 48.56 13.38
CA ALA A 46 -23.29 48.09 13.31
C ALA A 46 -22.82 47.98 11.85
N ILE A 47 -21.52 48.19 11.63
CA ILE A 47 -20.86 47.92 10.35
C ILE A 47 -19.99 46.67 10.53
N LYS A 48 -20.29 45.60 9.77
CA LYS A 48 -19.44 44.41 9.69
C LYS A 48 -18.66 44.44 8.38
N GLY A 49 -17.44 44.94 8.45
CA GLY A 49 -16.50 44.81 7.34
C GLY A 49 -16.16 43.34 7.14
N GLY A 50 -16.20 42.85 5.90
CA GLY A 50 -15.50 41.62 5.58
C GLY A 50 -14.03 41.88 5.86
N ASP A 51 -13.45 41.18 6.84
CA ASP A 51 -12.01 41.22 7.10
C ASP A 51 -11.30 40.85 5.80
N LYS A 52 -10.93 41.87 5.02
CA LYS A 52 -10.00 41.70 3.92
C LYS A 52 -8.70 41.36 4.60
N LYS A 53 -8.43 40.06 4.73
CA LYS A 53 -7.12 39.58 5.17
C LYS A 53 -6.09 40.35 4.34
N PRO A 54 -5.17 41.10 4.97
CA PRO A 54 -4.21 41.89 4.24
C PRO A 54 -3.44 40.97 3.30
N LEU A 55 -3.01 41.48 2.14
CA LEU A 55 -2.27 40.67 1.15
C LEU A 55 -1.14 39.90 1.82
N GLU A 56 -0.43 40.50 2.78
CA GLU A 56 0.64 39.84 3.54
C GLU A 56 0.18 38.63 4.36
N ALA A 57 -1.05 38.60 4.86
CA ALA A 57 -1.60 37.47 5.61
C ALA A 57 -2.00 36.29 4.70
N VAL A 58 -2.24 36.52 3.41
CA VAL A 58 -2.65 35.49 2.43
C VAL A 58 -1.64 35.30 1.29
N ARG A 59 -0.53 36.03 1.30
CA ARG A 59 0.49 36.02 0.24
C ARG A 59 1.01 34.59 0.01
N ALA A 60 1.36 33.89 1.08
CA ALA A 60 1.86 32.52 0.99
C ALA A 60 0.83 31.56 0.36
N GLU A 61 -0.44 31.68 0.76
CA GLU A 61 -1.52 30.86 0.21
C GLU A 61 -1.75 31.14 -1.28
N ILE A 62 -1.74 32.42 -1.68
CA ILE A 62 -1.87 32.84 -3.08
C ILE A 62 -0.66 32.36 -3.90
N GLU A 63 0.55 32.52 -3.36
CA GLU A 63 1.78 32.04 -4.03
C GLU A 63 1.77 30.53 -4.23
N ASP A 64 1.37 29.76 -3.23
CA ASP A 64 1.31 28.30 -3.33
C ASP A 64 0.22 27.84 -4.30
N ALA A 65 -0.95 28.47 -4.27
CA ALA A 65 -2.02 28.22 -5.24
C ALA A 65 -1.55 28.52 -6.68
N LEU A 66 -0.88 29.67 -6.88
CA LEU A 66 -0.35 30.04 -8.19
C LEU A 66 0.77 29.09 -8.65
N ARG A 67 1.66 28.69 -7.73
CA ARG A 67 2.71 27.69 -8.03
C ARG A 67 2.10 26.37 -8.46
N GLN A 68 1.08 25.87 -7.77
CA GLN A 68 0.39 24.62 -8.14
C GLN A 68 -0.31 24.73 -9.50
N GLN A 69 -0.98 25.86 -9.77
CA GLN A 69 -1.63 26.10 -11.06
C GLN A 69 -0.60 26.13 -12.20
N LEU A 70 0.49 26.87 -12.03
CA LEU A 70 1.56 26.97 -13.03
C LEU A 70 2.29 25.63 -13.22
N ALA A 71 2.52 24.87 -12.15
CA ALA A 71 3.13 23.56 -12.22
C ALA A 71 2.25 22.58 -13.01
N THR A 72 0.94 22.58 -12.76
CA THR A 72 -0.02 21.73 -13.48
C THR A 72 -0.05 22.09 -14.96
N LYS A 73 -0.11 23.38 -15.30
CA LYS A 73 -0.07 23.84 -16.69
C LYS A 73 1.22 23.44 -17.40
N LYS A 74 2.38 23.71 -16.78
CA LYS A 74 3.69 23.33 -17.34
C LYS A 74 3.86 21.83 -17.48
N TRP A 75 3.33 21.05 -16.53
CA TRP A 75 3.35 19.60 -16.62
C TRP A 75 2.53 19.12 -17.82
N ALA A 76 1.32 19.65 -18.03
CA ALA A 76 0.48 19.25 -19.15
C ALA A 76 1.15 19.57 -20.50
N GLU A 77 1.72 20.76 -20.64
CA GLU A 77 2.49 21.17 -21.82
C GLU A 77 3.70 20.24 -22.05
N ALA A 78 4.46 19.93 -20.99
CA ALA A 78 5.62 19.05 -21.08
C ALA A 78 5.22 17.60 -21.40
N ALA A 79 4.12 17.11 -20.83
CA ALA A 79 3.57 15.77 -21.07
C ALA A 79 3.12 15.60 -22.51
N GLU A 80 2.41 16.59 -23.07
CA GLU A 80 2.01 16.61 -24.46
C GLU A 80 3.24 16.63 -25.39
N GLN A 81 4.19 17.53 -25.13
CA GLN A 81 5.42 17.60 -25.91
C GLN A 81 6.23 16.31 -25.85
N PHE A 82 6.33 15.69 -24.67
CA PHE A 82 7.00 14.40 -24.49
C PHE A 82 6.32 13.33 -25.34
N THR A 83 5.00 13.18 -25.16
CA THR A 83 4.18 12.17 -25.85
C THR A 83 4.27 12.30 -27.37
N ASN A 84 4.11 13.51 -27.91
CA ASN A 84 4.18 13.75 -29.35
C ASN A 84 5.60 13.47 -29.88
N THR A 85 6.63 13.94 -29.16
CA THR A 85 8.02 13.78 -29.64
C THR A 85 8.46 12.32 -29.63
N VAL A 86 8.14 11.54 -28.58
CA VAL A 86 8.52 10.12 -28.55
C VAL A 86 7.78 9.27 -29.59
N TYR A 87 6.55 9.67 -29.95
CA TYR A 87 5.75 9.03 -30.98
C TYR A 87 6.24 9.36 -32.39
N GLU A 88 6.47 10.64 -32.69
CA GLU A 88 6.94 11.12 -34.00
C GLU A 88 8.38 10.65 -34.30
N GLN A 89 9.27 10.72 -33.30
CA GLN A 89 10.68 10.35 -33.42
C GLN A 89 10.88 8.90 -33.00
N SER A 90 10.12 7.99 -33.61
CA SER A 90 10.03 6.58 -33.18
C SER A 90 11.37 5.83 -33.14
N ASP A 91 12.42 6.31 -33.80
CA ASP A 91 13.74 5.70 -33.88
C ASP A 91 14.79 6.31 -32.92
N SER A 92 14.45 7.33 -32.13
CA SER A 92 15.37 7.97 -31.18
C SER A 92 14.66 8.67 -30.03
N LEU A 93 15.20 8.56 -28.82
CA LEU A 93 14.77 9.37 -27.67
C LEU A 93 15.49 10.72 -27.58
N GLN A 94 16.53 10.93 -28.40
CA GLN A 94 17.37 12.14 -28.32
C GLN A 94 16.58 13.44 -28.53
N PRO A 95 15.63 13.54 -29.49
CA PRO A 95 14.86 14.77 -29.67
C PRO A 95 14.00 15.12 -28.45
N ALA A 96 13.41 14.12 -27.78
CA ALA A 96 12.64 14.34 -26.55
C ALA A 96 13.54 14.76 -25.39
N ILE A 97 14.73 14.14 -25.29
CA ILE A 97 15.75 14.49 -24.29
C ILE A 97 16.20 15.94 -24.45
N ASP A 98 16.54 16.36 -25.68
CA ASP A 98 17.06 17.71 -25.92
C ASP A 98 15.98 18.78 -25.73
N LYS A 99 14.77 18.53 -26.23
CA LYS A 99 13.64 19.46 -26.16
C LYS A 99 13.18 19.72 -24.73
N LEU A 100 13.14 18.68 -23.90
CA LEU A 100 12.66 18.75 -22.51
C LEU A 100 13.79 18.75 -21.48
N LYS A 101 15.05 18.75 -21.93
CA LYS A 101 16.27 18.72 -21.10
C LYS A 101 16.25 17.57 -20.08
N LEU A 102 15.88 16.37 -20.55
CA LEU A 102 15.75 15.19 -19.70
C LEU A 102 17.10 14.50 -19.47
N GLU A 103 17.19 13.74 -18.37
CA GLU A 103 18.34 12.87 -18.12
C GLU A 103 18.13 11.50 -18.79
N LYS A 104 19.11 11.06 -19.60
CA LYS A 104 19.09 9.72 -20.20
C LYS A 104 19.53 8.68 -19.18
N ARG A 105 18.71 7.63 -19.00
CA ARG A 105 19.04 6.48 -18.14
C ARG A 105 18.98 5.16 -18.91
N SER A 106 19.80 4.21 -18.49
CA SER A 106 19.88 2.86 -19.07
C SER A 106 19.74 1.83 -17.96
N ALA A 107 18.98 0.76 -18.20
CA ALA A 107 18.80 -0.34 -17.26
C ALA A 107 18.56 -1.66 -17.99
N THR A 108 18.95 -2.77 -17.38
CA THR A 108 18.57 -4.12 -17.82
C THR A 108 17.32 -4.55 -17.07
N VAL A 109 16.24 -4.81 -17.81
CA VAL A 109 14.93 -5.18 -17.24
C VAL A 109 14.54 -6.61 -17.63
N ARG A 110 13.62 -7.18 -16.87
CA ARG A 110 12.90 -8.42 -17.18
C ARG A 110 11.42 -8.08 -17.36
N ARG A 111 10.65 -9.01 -17.94
CA ARG A 111 9.18 -8.84 -18.09
C ARG A 111 8.48 -8.59 -16.75
N THR A 112 9.01 -9.18 -15.68
CA THR A 112 8.54 -8.95 -14.32
C THR A 112 9.56 -8.11 -13.55
N PRO A 113 9.12 -7.11 -12.75
CA PRO A 113 10.00 -6.38 -11.86
C PRO A 113 10.70 -7.34 -10.89
N GLN A 114 11.96 -7.08 -10.57
CA GLN A 114 12.64 -7.84 -9.52
C GLN A 114 12.11 -7.41 -8.14
N PRO A 115 12.03 -8.33 -7.15
CA PRO A 115 11.68 -7.98 -5.78
C PRO A 115 12.58 -6.85 -5.27
N GLY A 116 11.99 -5.77 -4.74
CA GLY A 116 12.72 -4.58 -4.27
C GLY A 116 12.97 -3.50 -5.33
N THR A 117 12.50 -3.68 -6.57
CA THR A 117 12.56 -2.61 -7.59
C THR A 117 11.59 -1.48 -7.24
N SER A 118 12.08 -0.24 -7.24
CA SER A 118 11.27 0.95 -6.99
C SER A 118 11.29 1.94 -8.16
N GLY A 119 10.28 2.81 -8.24
CA GLY A 119 10.20 3.87 -9.24
C GLY A 119 9.80 3.37 -10.63
N VAL A 120 10.31 4.03 -11.67
CA VAL A 120 9.90 3.85 -13.08
C VAL A 120 9.99 2.38 -13.54
N LEU A 121 11.02 1.64 -13.12
CA LEU A 121 11.26 0.24 -13.53
C LEU A 121 10.34 -0.76 -12.80
N ALA A 122 9.63 -0.32 -11.76
CA ALA A 122 8.62 -1.13 -11.09
C ALA A 122 7.27 -1.10 -11.82
N SER A 123 7.08 -0.17 -12.78
CA SER A 123 5.83 -0.06 -13.53
C SER A 123 5.66 -1.23 -14.49
N ALA A 124 4.68 -2.10 -14.20
CA ALA A 124 4.29 -3.20 -15.07
C ALA A 124 3.89 -2.69 -16.47
N LYS A 125 3.16 -1.56 -16.56
CA LYS A 125 2.75 -0.96 -17.84
C LYS A 125 3.93 -0.60 -18.71
N LEU A 126 4.99 -0.04 -18.12
CA LEU A 126 6.20 0.32 -18.88
C LEU A 126 6.93 -0.93 -19.33
N LEU A 127 7.06 -1.95 -18.48
CA LEU A 127 7.68 -3.21 -18.84
C LEU A 127 6.90 -3.91 -19.97
N ASP A 128 5.58 -3.93 -19.91
CA ASP A 128 4.74 -4.49 -20.98
C ASP A 128 4.96 -3.77 -22.31
N ALA A 129 5.05 -2.43 -22.29
CA ALA A 129 5.36 -1.66 -23.49
C ALA A 129 6.77 -1.96 -24.03
N VAL A 130 7.79 -2.06 -23.16
CA VAL A 130 9.17 -2.41 -23.54
C VAL A 130 9.24 -3.81 -24.15
N PHE A 131 8.50 -4.78 -23.61
CA PHE A 131 8.48 -6.15 -24.13
C PHE A 131 7.40 -6.39 -25.20
N GLY A 132 6.77 -5.32 -25.69
CA GLY A 132 5.80 -5.32 -26.78
C GLY A 132 6.43 -5.60 -28.14
N SER A 133 5.61 -5.99 -29.12
CA SER A 133 6.07 -6.35 -30.47
C SER A 133 6.76 -5.18 -31.18
N ASP A 134 6.26 -3.96 -31.04
CA ASP A 134 6.84 -2.79 -31.73
C ASP A 134 8.21 -2.40 -31.17
N ALA A 135 8.38 -2.44 -29.84
CA ALA A 135 9.66 -2.19 -29.21
C ALA A 135 10.69 -3.27 -29.56
N ILE A 136 10.30 -4.57 -29.55
CA ILE A 136 11.23 -5.68 -29.81
C ILE A 136 11.56 -5.83 -31.30
N LYS A 137 10.53 -5.88 -32.17
CA LYS A 137 10.71 -6.18 -33.60
C LYS A 137 11.11 -4.95 -34.40
N ASN A 138 10.41 -3.84 -34.17
CA ASN A 138 10.58 -2.62 -34.95
C ASN A 138 11.61 -1.67 -34.32
N LYS A 139 12.15 -2.01 -33.14
CA LYS A 139 13.09 -1.18 -32.36
C LYS A 139 12.59 0.26 -32.24
N ARG A 140 11.27 0.44 -32.06
CA ARG A 140 10.66 1.75 -31.85
C ARG A 140 10.74 2.15 -30.39
N ASN A 141 10.65 3.45 -30.12
CA ASN A 141 10.37 3.94 -28.79
C ASN A 141 9.02 3.36 -28.32
N THR A 142 8.89 3.13 -27.02
CA THR A 142 7.57 2.87 -26.43
C THR A 142 6.77 4.17 -26.42
N ASP A 143 5.45 4.05 -26.30
CA ASP A 143 4.61 5.19 -25.98
C ASP A 143 5.02 5.85 -24.66
N ALA A 144 4.54 7.07 -24.44
CA ALA A 144 4.66 7.72 -23.15
C ALA A 144 3.75 7.01 -22.14
N VAL A 145 4.35 6.23 -21.24
CA VAL A 145 3.65 5.46 -20.23
C VAL A 145 3.62 6.23 -18.91
N GLU A 146 2.45 6.36 -18.31
CA GLU A 146 2.30 6.86 -16.95
C GLU A 146 2.78 5.81 -15.94
N VAL A 147 3.81 6.18 -15.19
CA VAL A 147 4.47 5.31 -14.20
C VAL A 147 4.26 5.76 -12.76
N GLY A 148 3.60 6.90 -12.57
CA GLY A 148 3.23 7.44 -11.27
C GLY A 148 2.59 8.84 -11.39
N PRO A 149 2.13 9.43 -10.27
CA PRO A 149 1.53 10.77 -10.28
C PRO A 149 2.49 11.80 -10.87
N ASN A 150 2.05 12.50 -11.91
CA ASN A 150 2.85 13.46 -12.67
C ASN A 150 4.16 12.88 -13.25
N GLN A 151 4.22 11.57 -13.52
CA GLN A 151 5.41 10.89 -14.03
C GLN A 151 5.13 10.08 -15.29
N LEU A 152 5.77 10.48 -16.38
CA LEU A 152 5.78 9.76 -17.66
C LEU A 152 7.15 9.16 -17.95
N ALA A 153 7.16 8.02 -18.62
CA ALA A 153 8.38 7.38 -19.10
C ALA A 153 8.17 6.78 -20.49
N SER A 154 9.19 6.86 -21.32
CA SER A 154 9.30 6.12 -22.59
C SER A 154 10.67 5.48 -22.63
N ALA A 155 10.76 4.32 -23.25
CA ALA A 155 11.95 3.51 -23.31
C ALA A 155 12.22 3.06 -24.75
N ARG A 156 13.48 2.74 -25.03
CA ARG A 156 13.92 2.21 -26.32
C ARG A 156 14.85 1.03 -26.08
N ILE A 157 14.59 -0.08 -26.77
CA ILE A 157 15.44 -1.27 -26.67
C ILE A 157 16.77 -1.00 -27.37
N VAL A 158 17.87 -1.08 -26.60
CA VAL A 158 19.24 -1.08 -27.13
C VAL A 158 19.68 -2.50 -27.49
N GLN A 159 19.38 -3.46 -26.61
CA GLN A 159 19.71 -4.87 -26.78
C GLN A 159 18.56 -5.73 -26.22
N HIS A 160 18.15 -6.75 -26.97
CA HIS A 160 17.13 -7.71 -26.54
C HIS A 160 17.72 -9.12 -26.56
N GLN A 161 17.59 -9.83 -25.44
CA GLN A 161 17.95 -11.24 -25.32
C GLN A 161 16.65 -12.04 -25.19
N PRO A 162 16.28 -12.85 -26.21
CA PRO A 162 15.07 -13.66 -26.13
C PRO A 162 15.18 -14.71 -25.02
N ALA A 163 14.03 -15.12 -24.48
CA ALA A 163 13.98 -16.22 -23.54
C ALA A 163 14.62 -17.45 -24.19
N ARG A 164 15.66 -17.98 -23.54
CA ARG A 164 16.37 -19.18 -23.95
C ARG A 164 16.53 -20.10 -22.76
N THR A 165 16.53 -21.40 -23.00
CA THR A 165 16.99 -22.36 -22.00
C THR A 165 18.46 -22.06 -21.72
N LEU A 166 18.77 -21.68 -20.50
CA LEU A 166 20.16 -21.45 -20.11
C LEU A 166 20.91 -22.79 -20.18
N PRO A 167 22.05 -22.86 -20.87
CA PRO A 167 22.83 -24.08 -20.95
C PRO A 167 23.31 -24.46 -19.54
N LEU A 168 23.49 -25.75 -19.29
CA LEU A 168 23.96 -26.25 -18.00
C LEU A 168 25.27 -25.56 -17.55
N THR A 169 26.13 -25.15 -18.48
CA THR A 169 27.36 -24.40 -18.21
C THR A 169 27.11 -23.05 -17.53
N GLU A 170 26.05 -22.32 -17.90
CA GLU A 170 25.70 -21.01 -17.33
C GLU A 170 25.03 -21.14 -15.96
N VAL A 171 24.27 -22.22 -15.72
CA VAL A 171 23.52 -22.45 -14.46
C VAL A 171 24.15 -23.49 -13.54
N ARG A 172 25.31 -24.06 -13.90
CA ARG A 172 25.94 -25.19 -13.20
C ARG A 172 26.06 -24.96 -11.70
N GLU A 173 26.57 -23.79 -11.31
CA GLU A 173 26.78 -23.45 -9.90
C GLU A 173 25.48 -23.21 -9.14
N ALA A 174 24.46 -22.67 -9.79
CA ALA A 174 23.13 -22.52 -9.18
C ALA A 174 22.48 -23.90 -8.96
N VAL A 175 22.50 -24.76 -9.99
CA VAL A 175 21.94 -26.12 -9.92
C VAL A 175 22.71 -26.97 -8.89
N ARG A 176 24.05 -26.89 -8.86
CA ARG A 176 24.87 -27.58 -7.87
C ARG A 176 24.51 -27.16 -6.46
N ARG A 177 24.43 -25.84 -6.18
CA ARG A 177 24.03 -25.33 -4.86
C ARG A 177 22.64 -25.83 -4.46
N GLN A 178 21.68 -25.78 -5.38
CA GLN A 178 20.34 -26.29 -5.13
C GLN A 178 20.34 -27.80 -4.83
N LEU A 179 21.05 -28.59 -5.63
CA LEU A 179 21.14 -30.03 -5.43
C LEU A 179 21.79 -30.39 -4.10
N VAL A 180 22.88 -29.70 -3.73
CA VAL A 180 23.56 -29.88 -2.44
C VAL A 180 22.61 -29.55 -1.29
N ALA A 181 21.86 -28.44 -1.37
CA ALA A 181 20.88 -28.09 -0.35
C ALA A 181 19.77 -29.15 -0.23
N THR A 182 19.19 -29.60 -1.35
CA THR A 182 18.16 -30.66 -1.36
C THR A 182 18.69 -31.97 -0.77
N GLN A 183 19.91 -32.37 -1.13
CA GLN A 183 20.53 -33.58 -0.58
C GLN A 183 20.85 -33.44 0.91
N ALA A 184 21.34 -32.28 1.35
CA ALA A 184 21.60 -32.01 2.76
C ALA A 184 20.31 -32.06 3.59
N GLU A 185 19.21 -31.50 3.10
CA GLU A 185 17.90 -31.59 3.77
C GLU A 185 17.41 -33.04 3.85
N ALA A 186 17.55 -33.82 2.78
CA ALA A 186 17.17 -35.23 2.77
C ALA A 186 18.00 -36.06 3.78
N LEU A 187 19.31 -35.80 3.88
CA LEU A 187 20.18 -36.44 4.86
C LEU A 187 19.84 -36.02 6.30
N ALA A 188 19.66 -34.72 6.55
CA ALA A 188 19.27 -34.20 7.87
C ALA A 188 17.93 -34.79 8.33
N ARG A 189 16.96 -34.95 7.42
CA ARG A 189 15.71 -35.63 7.68
C ARG A 189 15.91 -37.09 8.07
N LYS A 190 16.68 -37.84 7.30
CA LYS A 190 16.98 -39.25 7.59
C LYS A 190 17.65 -39.43 8.95
N GLU A 191 18.65 -38.60 9.26
CA GLU A 191 19.35 -38.62 10.55
C GLU A 191 18.43 -38.21 11.71
N GLY A 192 17.62 -37.17 11.51
CA GLY A 192 16.66 -36.70 12.50
C GLY A 192 15.56 -37.72 12.81
N GLU A 193 15.02 -38.39 11.80
CA GLU A 193 14.05 -39.49 11.96
C GLU A 193 14.69 -40.68 12.70
N ALA A 194 15.93 -41.04 12.38
CA ALA A 194 16.67 -42.09 13.10
C ALA A 194 16.90 -41.71 14.57
N ARG A 195 17.29 -40.46 14.85
CA ARG A 195 17.49 -39.96 16.22
C ARG A 195 16.18 -39.91 17.00
N LEU A 196 15.09 -39.50 16.35
CA LEU A 196 13.76 -39.55 16.94
C LEU A 196 13.38 -40.99 17.31
N ALA A 197 13.65 -41.97 16.43
CA ALA A 197 13.37 -43.37 16.69
C ALA A 197 14.20 -43.92 17.87
N GLN A 198 15.45 -43.49 18.02
CA GLN A 198 16.31 -43.86 19.15
C GLN A 198 15.85 -43.25 20.48
N LEU A 199 15.34 -42.01 20.46
CA LEU A 199 14.94 -41.26 21.66
C LEU A 199 13.50 -41.52 22.11
N LYS A 200 12.62 -42.05 21.24
CA LYS A 200 11.25 -42.42 21.62
C LYS A 200 11.15 -43.47 22.74
N PRO A 201 11.93 -44.58 22.74
CA PRO A 201 11.86 -45.58 23.80
C PRO A 201 12.55 -45.14 25.10
N ASP A 202 13.60 -44.33 25.02
CA ASP A 202 14.25 -43.69 26.18
C ASP A 202 14.30 -42.18 25.96
N ALA A 203 13.23 -41.51 26.41
CA ALA A 203 13.10 -40.07 26.28
C ALA A 203 14.13 -39.29 27.11
N ASN A 204 14.85 -39.92 28.05
CA ASN A 204 15.91 -39.29 28.84
C ASN A 204 17.29 -39.51 28.25
N GLY A 205 17.49 -40.58 27.49
CA GLY A 205 18.75 -40.95 26.87
C GLY A 205 19.21 -39.99 25.76
N GLY A 206 20.50 -39.99 25.44
CA GLY A 206 21.07 -39.20 24.34
C GLY A 206 21.27 -37.71 24.65
N HIS A 207 22.27 -37.13 23.98
CA HIS A 207 22.59 -35.71 24.09
C HIS A 207 21.65 -34.88 23.21
N LEU A 208 21.05 -33.82 23.73
CA LEU A 208 20.35 -32.80 22.95
C LEU A 208 20.98 -31.43 23.29
N GLY A 209 20.63 -30.41 22.51
CA GLY A 209 21.06 -29.03 22.80
C GLY A 209 20.56 -28.53 24.15
N ALA A 210 20.98 -27.32 24.52
CA ALA A 210 20.54 -26.68 25.76
C ALA A 210 19.00 -26.57 25.81
N ALA A 211 18.44 -26.75 27.02
CA ALA A 211 17.01 -26.59 27.23
C ALA A 211 16.62 -25.11 27.09
N ILE A 212 15.68 -24.83 26.18
CA ILE A 212 15.08 -23.51 25.97
C ILE A 212 13.61 -23.53 26.37
N THR A 213 13.06 -22.36 26.71
CA THR A 213 11.63 -22.20 26.98
C THR A 213 11.00 -21.47 25.80
N VAL A 214 9.97 -22.07 25.20
CA VAL A 214 9.27 -21.52 24.04
C VAL A 214 7.77 -21.43 24.29
N SER A 215 7.14 -20.43 23.68
CA SER A 215 5.68 -20.28 23.65
C SER A 215 5.23 -19.68 22.32
N ARG A 216 3.93 -19.66 22.04
CA ARG A 216 3.40 -18.98 20.86
C ARG A 216 3.72 -17.48 20.83
N ALA A 217 3.91 -16.86 22.00
CA ALA A 217 4.27 -15.45 22.14
C ALA A 217 5.80 -15.22 22.12
N GLN A 218 6.57 -16.21 22.55
CA GLN A 218 8.03 -16.18 22.59
C GLN A 218 8.60 -17.42 21.90
N PRO A 219 8.71 -17.39 20.55
CA PRO A 219 9.09 -18.56 19.77
C PRO A 219 10.60 -18.86 19.80
N ASP A 220 11.44 -18.01 20.39
CA ASP A 220 12.91 -18.15 20.45
C ASP A 220 13.55 -18.56 19.11
N ASN A 221 13.26 -17.76 18.07
CA ASN A 221 13.73 -17.96 16.70
C ASN A 221 13.33 -19.30 16.04
N GLN A 222 12.42 -20.07 16.66
CA GLN A 222 11.88 -21.28 16.07
C GLN A 222 10.88 -20.94 14.95
N GLN A 223 11.00 -21.65 13.83
CA GLN A 223 10.00 -21.56 12.78
C GLN A 223 8.64 -22.05 13.29
N ARG A 224 7.56 -21.53 12.70
CA ARG A 224 6.19 -21.83 13.15
C ARG A 224 5.88 -23.33 13.16
N VAL A 225 6.31 -24.05 12.13
CA VAL A 225 6.12 -25.51 12.00
C VAL A 225 6.80 -26.28 13.13
N ALA A 226 8.00 -25.85 13.55
CA ALA A 226 8.72 -26.46 14.66
C ALA A 226 8.01 -26.21 15.98
N LEU A 227 7.60 -24.96 16.22
CA LEU A 227 6.91 -24.55 17.43
C LEU A 227 5.57 -25.29 17.60
N ASP A 228 4.78 -25.39 16.54
CA ASP A 228 3.50 -26.09 16.59
C ASP A 228 3.68 -27.59 16.91
N ALA A 229 4.72 -28.24 16.37
CA ALA A 229 5.02 -29.65 16.70
C ALA A 229 5.47 -29.84 18.16
N ILE A 230 6.28 -28.92 18.70
CA ILE A 230 6.70 -28.93 20.12
C ILE A 230 5.49 -28.78 21.04
N LEU A 231 4.64 -27.78 20.76
CA LEU A 231 3.49 -27.45 21.61
C LEU A 231 2.32 -28.43 21.48
N ALA A 232 2.31 -29.25 20.43
CA ALA A 232 1.33 -30.33 20.25
C ALA A 232 1.70 -31.64 20.96
N ALA A 233 2.88 -31.72 21.60
CA ALA A 233 3.31 -32.91 22.34
C ALA A 233 2.35 -33.26 23.50
N ASP A 234 2.19 -34.55 23.78
CA ASP A 234 1.34 -35.01 24.89
C ASP A 234 1.98 -34.66 26.25
N ALA A 235 1.46 -33.60 26.86
CA ALA A 235 1.91 -33.09 28.15
C ALA A 235 1.66 -34.06 29.33
N ARG A 236 0.89 -35.14 29.15
CA ARG A 236 0.60 -36.12 30.21
C ARG A 236 1.74 -37.14 30.39
N LYS A 237 2.62 -37.28 29.40
CA LYS A 237 3.70 -38.27 29.37
C LYS A 237 5.04 -37.60 29.14
N LEU A 238 5.52 -36.91 30.18
CA LEU A 238 6.81 -36.21 30.12
C LEU A 238 7.92 -37.02 30.78
N PRO A 239 9.15 -37.01 30.23
CA PRO A 239 9.53 -36.27 29.03
C PRO A 239 9.01 -36.91 27.74
N ALA A 240 8.55 -36.07 26.80
CA ALA A 240 8.07 -36.50 25.48
C ALA A 240 9.07 -36.09 24.41
N VAL A 241 9.27 -36.93 23.39
CA VAL A 241 10.15 -36.60 22.25
C VAL A 241 9.31 -36.44 21.00
N VAL A 242 9.48 -35.31 20.32
CA VAL A 242 8.85 -35.01 19.04
C VAL A 242 9.92 -34.77 17.99
N GLY A 243 9.55 -34.98 16.72
CA GLY A 243 10.40 -34.55 15.63
C GLY A 243 9.59 -34.12 14.43
N VAL A 244 10.12 -33.16 13.69
CA VAL A 244 9.43 -32.50 12.58
C VAL A 244 10.44 -31.99 11.56
N ALA A 245 10.10 -32.09 10.28
CA ALA A 245 10.88 -31.47 9.20
C ALA A 245 10.62 -29.96 9.19
N VAL A 246 11.69 -29.17 9.15
CA VAL A 246 11.68 -27.71 9.16
C VAL A 246 12.27 -27.22 7.82
N PRO A 247 11.44 -26.68 6.90
CA PRO A 247 11.91 -26.26 5.59
C PRO A 247 13.08 -25.26 5.67
N GLY A 248 14.15 -25.50 4.91
CA GLY A 248 15.36 -24.68 4.93
C GLY A 248 16.25 -24.81 6.17
N GLN A 249 15.85 -25.60 7.18
CA GLN A 249 16.65 -25.86 8.40
C GLN A 249 16.90 -27.36 8.66
N GLY A 250 16.22 -28.27 7.96
CA GLY A 250 16.43 -29.71 8.06
C GLY A 250 15.36 -30.41 8.92
N PHE A 251 15.77 -31.12 9.96
CA PHE A 251 14.86 -31.87 10.84
C PHE A 251 15.16 -31.61 12.30
N LEU A 252 14.13 -31.19 13.03
CA LEU A 252 14.21 -30.92 14.45
C LEU A 252 13.81 -32.16 15.23
N VAL A 253 14.59 -32.50 16.26
CA VAL A 253 14.19 -33.45 17.31
C VAL A 253 14.22 -32.70 18.63
N ALA A 254 13.08 -32.64 19.32
CA ALA A 254 12.92 -31.89 20.55
C ALA A 254 12.41 -32.81 21.67
N ARG A 255 12.97 -32.61 22.87
CA ARG A 255 12.49 -33.23 24.10
C ARG A 255 11.76 -32.20 24.92
N ILE A 256 10.51 -32.48 25.24
CA ILE A 256 9.68 -31.68 26.11
C ILE A 256 9.90 -32.20 27.53
N ASN A 257 10.62 -31.42 28.34
CA ASN A 257 10.93 -31.79 29.72
C ASN A 257 9.77 -31.46 30.67
N LYS A 258 9.18 -30.28 30.49
CA LYS A 258 8.10 -29.76 31.35
C LYS A 258 7.20 -28.81 30.56
N VAL A 259 5.93 -28.79 30.90
CA VAL A 259 5.00 -27.73 30.47
C VAL A 259 4.87 -26.75 31.62
N LEU A 260 5.20 -25.49 31.34
CA LEU A 260 5.04 -24.40 32.30
C LEU A 260 3.62 -23.85 32.24
N PRO A 261 3.04 -23.41 33.38
CA PRO A 261 1.77 -22.72 33.37
C PRO A 261 1.89 -21.43 32.55
N ARG A 262 0.78 -21.03 31.92
CA ARG A 262 0.71 -19.73 31.24
C ARG A 262 0.97 -18.63 32.25
N GLU A 263 1.89 -17.73 31.93
CA GLU A 263 2.05 -16.47 32.66
C GLU A 263 0.79 -15.61 32.44
N THR A 264 0.09 -15.29 33.53
CA THR A 264 -1.11 -14.45 33.49
C THR A 264 -0.72 -12.99 33.45
N LYS A 265 -1.15 -12.28 32.41
CA LYS A 265 -0.93 -10.84 32.25
C LYS A 265 -2.28 -10.17 32.03
N PRO A 266 -2.90 -9.56 33.07
CA PRO A 266 -4.30 -9.13 33.04
C PRO A 266 -4.67 -8.22 31.86
N GLU A 267 -3.78 -7.28 31.49
CA GLU A 267 -4.00 -6.36 30.38
C GLU A 267 -3.95 -7.07 29.01
N GLU A 268 -2.97 -7.95 28.79
CA GLU A 268 -2.89 -8.77 27.57
C GLU A 268 -4.09 -9.72 27.47
N ASP A 269 -4.48 -10.34 28.59
CA ASP A 269 -5.62 -11.27 28.66
C ASP A 269 -6.95 -10.59 28.31
N LYS A 270 -7.15 -9.33 28.73
CA LYS A 270 -8.33 -8.54 28.38
C LYS A 270 -8.40 -8.25 26.88
N ALA A 271 -7.28 -7.85 26.27
CA ALA A 271 -7.19 -7.63 24.83
C ALA A 271 -7.43 -8.92 24.03
N LEU A 272 -6.82 -10.03 24.47
CA LEU A 272 -7.00 -11.36 23.86
C LEU A 272 -8.45 -11.85 23.89
N ARG A 273 -9.21 -11.57 24.97
CA ARG A 273 -10.64 -11.91 25.02
C ARG A 273 -11.45 -11.19 23.94
N GLY A 274 -11.17 -9.90 23.71
CA GLY A 274 -11.82 -9.12 22.66
C GLY A 274 -11.49 -9.66 21.26
N GLN A 275 -10.20 -9.94 21.00
CA GLN A 275 -9.75 -10.52 19.74
C GLN A 275 -10.36 -11.91 19.50
N TYR A 276 -10.42 -12.76 20.54
CA TYR A 276 -11.03 -14.08 20.46
C TYR A 276 -12.53 -13.99 20.15
N ALA A 277 -13.26 -13.11 20.83
CA ALA A 277 -14.69 -12.90 20.56
C ALA A 277 -14.94 -12.43 19.12
N GLN A 278 -14.10 -11.52 18.60
CA GLN A 278 -14.20 -11.08 17.21
C GLN A 278 -13.88 -12.20 16.21
N ALA A 279 -12.83 -12.98 16.46
CA ALA A 279 -12.46 -14.10 15.61
C ALA A 279 -13.54 -15.19 15.60
N TRP A 280 -14.12 -15.49 16.77
CA TRP A 280 -15.23 -16.42 16.91
C TRP A 280 -16.47 -15.95 16.16
N ALA A 281 -16.87 -14.68 16.35
CA ALA A 281 -18.02 -14.10 15.65
C ALA A 281 -17.85 -14.12 14.13
N ARG A 282 -16.62 -13.86 13.63
CA ARG A 282 -16.31 -13.98 12.19
C ARG A 282 -16.44 -15.40 11.70
N ALA A 283 -15.85 -16.37 12.40
CA ALA A 283 -15.92 -17.79 12.02
C ALA A 283 -17.37 -18.31 12.02
N GLU A 284 -18.18 -17.91 13.01
CA GLU A 284 -19.60 -18.25 13.07
C GLU A 284 -20.39 -17.61 11.92
N SER A 285 -20.12 -16.34 11.62
CA SER A 285 -20.75 -15.63 10.49
C SER A 285 -20.38 -16.26 9.15
N ASP A 286 -19.12 -16.62 8.96
CA ASP A 286 -18.62 -17.28 7.75
C ASP A 286 -19.25 -18.67 7.60
N ALA A 287 -19.29 -19.47 8.68
CA ALA A 287 -19.93 -20.78 8.67
C ALA A 287 -21.42 -20.68 8.38
N TYR A 288 -22.13 -19.72 8.99
CA TYR A 288 -23.53 -19.44 8.72
C TYR A 288 -23.77 -19.03 7.27
N TYR A 289 -22.95 -18.13 6.73
CA TYR A 289 -23.04 -17.69 5.34
C TYR A 289 -22.73 -18.83 4.35
N GLN A 290 -21.74 -19.67 4.64
CA GLN A 290 -21.46 -20.88 3.86
C GLN A 290 -22.62 -21.86 3.90
N ALA A 291 -23.22 -22.10 5.07
CA ALA A 291 -24.38 -22.96 5.23
C ALA A 291 -25.60 -22.44 4.45
N LEU A 292 -25.86 -21.13 4.47
CA LEU A 292 -26.92 -20.49 3.67
C LEU A 292 -26.63 -20.60 2.17
N THR A 293 -25.39 -20.32 1.76
CA THR A 293 -24.97 -20.43 0.34
C THR A 293 -25.22 -21.85 -0.18
N ALA A 294 -24.84 -22.87 0.61
CA ALA A 294 -25.04 -24.28 0.27
C ALA A 294 -26.54 -24.65 0.24
N ARG A 295 -27.32 -24.22 1.23
CA ARG A 295 -28.76 -24.50 1.33
C ARG A 295 -29.56 -23.91 0.18
N PHE A 296 -29.26 -22.67 -0.20
CA PHE A 296 -29.98 -21.95 -1.24
C PHE A 296 -29.35 -22.07 -2.63
N LYS A 297 -28.31 -22.90 -2.80
CA LYS A 297 -27.59 -23.13 -4.07
C LYS A 297 -27.23 -21.81 -4.77
N VAL A 298 -26.74 -20.85 -4.00
CA VAL A 298 -26.45 -19.51 -4.50
C VAL A 298 -25.28 -19.57 -5.46
N ASP A 299 -25.52 -19.22 -6.72
CA ASP A 299 -24.49 -19.10 -7.74
C ASP A 299 -23.72 -17.79 -7.55
N LYS A 300 -22.59 -17.86 -6.84
CA LYS A 300 -21.76 -16.69 -6.57
C LYS A 300 -20.96 -16.36 -7.83
N ARG A 301 -21.43 -15.38 -8.60
CA ARG A 301 -20.59 -14.68 -9.59
C ARG A 301 -19.55 -13.85 -8.86
N VAL A 302 -18.40 -14.45 -8.55
CA VAL A 302 -17.27 -13.73 -7.97
C VAL A 302 -16.53 -13.07 -9.13
N ASP A 303 -16.49 -11.73 -9.13
CA ASP A 303 -15.61 -11.00 -10.03
C ASP A 303 -14.16 -11.44 -9.77
N PRO A 304 -13.41 -11.91 -10.78
CA PRO A 304 -12.10 -12.53 -10.60
C PRO A 304 -11.05 -11.59 -9.99
N VAL A 305 -11.31 -10.28 -9.99
CA VAL A 305 -10.44 -9.25 -9.40
C VAL A 305 -10.48 -9.25 -7.86
N ALA A 306 -11.60 -9.62 -7.24
CA ALA A 306 -11.74 -9.63 -5.78
C ALA A 306 -11.12 -10.88 -5.12
N ALA A 307 -11.07 -12.00 -5.85
CA ALA A 307 -10.52 -13.26 -5.34
C ALA A 307 -8.99 -13.22 -5.16
N ALA A 308 -8.27 -12.44 -5.99
CA ALA A 308 -6.83 -12.29 -5.90
C ALA A 308 -6.39 -11.45 -4.68
N ALA A 309 -7.21 -10.50 -4.24
CA ALA A 309 -6.90 -9.62 -3.10
C ALA A 309 -7.05 -10.30 -1.73
N ALA A 310 -7.83 -11.39 -1.64
CA ALA A 310 -8.04 -12.14 -0.39
C ALA A 310 -7.02 -13.27 -0.16
N ALA A 311 -6.18 -13.56 -1.16
CA ALA A 311 -5.19 -14.64 -1.14
C ALA A 311 -3.73 -14.14 -1.02
N SER A 312 -3.53 -12.83 -0.82
CA SER A 312 -2.22 -12.21 -0.52
C SER A 312 -2.20 -11.67 0.90
#